data_AF-A0A075HE13-F1
#
_entry.id   AF-A0A075HE13-F1
#
_cell.length_a   1.000
_cell.length_b   1.000
_cell.length_c   1.000
_cell.angle_alpha   90.00
_cell.angle_beta   90.00
_cell.angle_gamma   90.00
#
_symmetry.space_group_name_H-M   'P 1'
#
loop_
_entity.id
_entity.type
_entity.pdbx_description
1 polymer ?
#
loop_
_entity_poly.entity_id
_entity_poly.type
_entity_poly.pdbx_seq_one_letter_code
_entity_poly.pdbx_strand_id
1 'polypeptide(L)'
;MRAESVAVLLSCMLILPGCMASEEDGVELHGMEYRDPPDAPDFMLFDQNGDVFTLSDFEGKVVVVAFIYTSCPDVCLIISANLDYVYQSLDVESTGHIVFVSVTIDPARDTISHLAEWTEQMGYEWYHLTGPTSALQDTYRSWNVLVDNEHINASQPPEDGTNRISVLYPDNTTFQYDGVGMGLNGDDFAAQVFSDSNISYDMPGGVIGDWQSDGEWSWVLHLWDVENEAWIEAQEDISTMVLDADTHLAWAASNADIGNLPPGVDCNGHGWAMGSGGAAHCMCDEGYERPDGDWLSCVSESTAGNEVGNETDPHEESLGLYEVGHSTVTFILDKQMRKRVAYSGINWSPDDFLHDVQALVDE
;
A
#
# COMPACT_ATOMS: atom_id res chain seq x y z
N MET A 1 -39.44 38.80 70.91
CA MET A 1 -38.18 38.49 70.18
C MET A 1 -37.83 37.03 70.42
N ARG A 2 -37.75 36.10 69.47
CA ARG A 2 -38.26 35.96 68.10
C ARG A 2 -38.10 34.44 67.84
N ALA A 3 -39.11 33.63 68.25
CA ALA A 3 -39.12 32.18 67.98
C ALA A 3 -39.47 31.85 66.51
N GLU A 4 -39.88 32.88 65.75
CA GLU A 4 -40.25 32.76 64.34
C GLU A 4 -39.05 32.78 63.38
N SER A 5 -37.84 33.05 63.87
CA SER A 5 -36.65 33.19 63.00
C SER A 5 -35.86 31.89 62.78
N VAL A 6 -36.17 30.80 63.50
CA VAL A 6 -35.47 29.52 63.35
C VAL A 6 -36.16 28.58 62.35
N ALA A 7 -37.48 28.71 62.16
CA ALA A 7 -38.23 27.89 61.22
C ALA A 7 -37.95 28.21 59.74
N VAL A 8 -37.50 29.44 59.44
CA VAL A 8 -37.22 29.85 58.05
C VAL A 8 -35.85 29.34 57.56
N LEU A 9 -34.90 29.10 58.46
CA LEU A 9 -33.57 28.58 58.09
C LEU A 9 -33.54 27.06 57.88
N LEU A 10 -34.48 26.30 58.44
CA LEU A 10 -34.61 24.85 58.18
C LEU A 10 -35.46 24.52 56.94
N SER A 11 -36.32 25.44 56.49
CA SER A 11 -37.20 25.21 55.34
C SER A 11 -36.53 25.50 53.98
N CYS A 12 -35.38 26.19 53.96
CA CYS A 12 -34.63 26.45 52.72
C CYS A 12 -33.60 25.38 52.37
N MET A 13 -33.38 24.37 53.21
CA MET A 13 -32.46 23.25 52.93
C MET A 13 -33.12 22.06 52.22
N LEU A 14 -34.43 22.12 51.95
CA LEU A 14 -35.20 21.02 51.34
C LEU A 14 -35.59 21.26 49.86
N ILE A 15 -35.05 22.30 49.22
CA ILE A 15 -35.26 22.58 47.80
C ILE A 15 -33.91 22.76 47.09
N LEU A 16 -33.01 21.81 47.32
CA LEU A 16 -32.09 21.44 46.26
C LEU A 16 -32.90 20.47 45.39
N PRO A 17 -33.37 20.85 44.18
CA PRO A 17 -33.63 19.83 43.19
C PRO A 17 -32.31 19.10 43.05
N GLY A 18 -32.21 17.92 43.66
CA GLY A 18 -31.18 16.98 43.28
C GLY A 18 -31.37 16.83 41.78
N CYS A 19 -30.40 17.32 41.01
CA CYS A 19 -30.18 16.81 39.67
C CYS A 19 -29.96 15.31 39.86
N MET A 20 -31.05 14.55 39.86
CA MET A 20 -31.01 13.20 39.35
C MET A 20 -30.67 13.42 37.88
N ALA A 21 -29.37 13.44 37.59
CA ALA A 21 -28.93 13.02 36.28
C ALA A 21 -29.58 11.66 36.12
N SER A 22 -30.60 11.60 35.28
CA SER A 22 -30.95 10.35 34.64
C SER A 22 -29.64 9.85 34.06
N GLU A 23 -29.08 8.78 34.64
CA GLU A 23 -28.24 7.87 33.89
C GLU A 23 -29.08 7.54 32.65
N GLU A 24 -28.79 8.21 31.53
CA GLU A 24 -29.16 7.64 30.24
C GLU A 24 -28.48 6.28 30.23
N ASP A 25 -29.29 5.24 30.11
CA ASP A 25 -28.92 3.83 30.00
C ASP A 25 -28.19 3.63 28.67
N GLY A 26 -27.10 4.38 28.48
CA GLY A 26 -26.26 4.36 27.30
C GLY A 26 -25.37 3.14 27.36
N VAL A 27 -25.24 2.47 26.22
CA VAL A 27 -24.27 1.40 26.04
C VAL A 27 -22.88 1.96 26.34
N GLU A 28 -22.14 1.32 27.25
CA GLU A 28 -20.76 1.72 27.55
C GLU A 28 -19.88 1.29 26.38
N LEU A 29 -19.36 2.28 25.64
CA LEU A 29 -18.46 2.10 24.49
C LEU A 29 -17.06 2.61 24.83
N HIS A 30 -16.05 1.85 24.44
CA HIS A 30 -14.64 2.15 24.72
C HIS A 30 -13.97 2.96 23.60
N GLY A 31 -14.41 2.78 22.35
CA GLY A 31 -13.91 3.52 21.21
C GLY A 31 -14.40 4.97 21.17
N MET A 32 -13.96 5.71 20.16
CA MET A 32 -14.44 7.08 19.96
C MET A 32 -15.89 7.06 19.46
N GLU A 33 -16.85 7.34 20.35
CA GLU A 33 -18.25 7.47 19.98
C GLU A 33 -18.54 8.79 19.25
N TYR A 34 -19.31 8.71 18.17
CA TYR A 34 -19.88 9.89 17.53
C TYR A 34 -21.10 10.39 18.31
N ARG A 35 -21.00 11.60 18.87
CA ARG A 35 -22.11 12.24 19.62
C ARG A 35 -23.40 12.40 18.80
N ASP A 36 -23.27 12.61 17.50
CA ASP A 36 -24.37 12.64 16.54
C ASP A 36 -23.93 11.80 15.32
N PRO A 37 -24.15 10.48 15.37
CA PRO A 37 -23.55 9.56 14.42
C PRO A 37 -24.16 9.77 13.03
N PRO A 38 -23.37 10.21 12.03
CA PRO A 38 -23.87 10.40 10.68
C PRO A 38 -24.15 9.06 10.01
N ASP A 39 -25.04 9.06 9.02
CA ASP A 39 -25.24 7.92 8.15
C ASP A 39 -23.93 7.56 7.43
N ALA A 40 -23.64 6.27 7.33
CA ALA A 40 -22.53 5.76 6.56
C ALA A 40 -22.83 5.92 5.07
N PRO A 41 -21.91 6.55 4.30
CA PRO A 41 -22.06 6.61 2.84
C PRO A 41 -22.05 5.21 2.24
N ASP A 42 -23.03 4.93 1.38
CA ASP A 42 -23.11 3.63 0.69
C ASP A 42 -21.98 3.49 -0.34
N PHE A 43 -21.57 2.25 -0.60
CA PHE A 43 -20.63 1.90 -1.66
C PHE A 43 -21.00 0.57 -2.30
N MET A 44 -20.58 0.39 -3.55
CA MET A 44 -20.73 -0.85 -4.31
C MET A 44 -19.37 -1.23 -4.88
N LEU A 45 -18.82 -2.34 -4.40
CA LEU A 45 -17.49 -2.84 -4.72
C LEU A 45 -17.57 -4.35 -5.03
N PHE A 46 -16.42 -4.98 -5.28
CA PHE A 46 -16.30 -6.41 -5.51
C PHE A 46 -15.56 -7.07 -4.35
N ASP A 47 -16.04 -8.21 -3.89
CA ASP A 47 -15.33 -9.02 -2.90
C ASP A 47 -14.20 -9.85 -3.53
N GLN A 48 -13.48 -10.60 -2.70
CA GLN A 48 -12.39 -11.48 -3.13
C GLN A 48 -12.85 -12.63 -4.05
N ASN A 49 -14.14 -12.93 -4.12
CA ASN A 49 -14.70 -13.93 -5.04
C ASN A 49 -15.16 -13.31 -6.37
N GLY A 50 -15.14 -11.98 -6.48
CA GLY A 50 -15.66 -11.22 -7.60
C GLY A 50 -17.16 -10.98 -7.55
N ASP A 51 -17.81 -11.27 -6.42
CA ASP A 51 -19.21 -10.98 -6.19
C ASP A 51 -19.40 -9.51 -5.82
N VAL A 52 -20.54 -8.94 -6.22
CA VAL A 52 -20.86 -7.53 -5.91
C VAL A 52 -21.23 -7.43 -4.43
N PHE A 53 -20.54 -6.55 -3.72
CA PHE A 53 -20.84 -6.17 -2.34
C PHE A 53 -21.42 -4.76 -2.32
N THR A 54 -22.60 -4.60 -1.72
CA THR A 54 -23.20 -3.29 -1.46
C THR A 54 -23.37 -3.11 0.04
N LEU A 55 -22.86 -2.02 0.61
CA LEU A 55 -22.88 -1.83 2.06
C LEU A 55 -24.32 -1.82 2.62
N SER A 56 -25.26 -1.19 1.90
CA SER A 56 -26.68 -1.14 2.30
C SER A 56 -27.40 -2.49 2.31
N ASP A 57 -26.85 -3.55 1.69
CA ASP A 57 -27.43 -4.90 1.74
C ASP A 57 -27.37 -5.51 3.16
N PHE A 58 -26.56 -4.92 4.06
CA PHE A 58 -26.34 -5.38 5.43
C PHE A 58 -27.07 -4.53 6.49
N GLU A 59 -28.02 -3.68 6.08
CA GLU A 59 -28.89 -2.97 7.01
C GLU A 59 -29.58 -3.94 7.98
N GLY A 60 -29.65 -3.58 9.26
CA GLY A 60 -30.12 -4.45 10.34
C GLY A 60 -29.04 -5.29 11.02
N LYS A 61 -27.79 -5.22 10.55
CA LYS A 61 -26.61 -5.84 11.18
C LYS A 61 -25.62 -4.78 11.66
N VAL A 62 -24.77 -5.16 12.61
CA VAL A 62 -23.58 -4.36 12.96
C VAL A 62 -22.51 -4.62 11.91
N VAL A 63 -21.91 -3.56 11.36
CA VAL A 63 -20.90 -3.68 10.30
C VAL A 63 -19.59 -3.05 10.75
N VAL A 64 -18.51 -3.83 10.73
CA VAL A 64 -17.15 -3.36 10.97
C VAL A 64 -16.50 -3.04 9.62
N VAL A 65 -16.10 -1.79 9.42
CA VAL A 65 -15.47 -1.31 8.18
C VAL A 65 -14.03 -0.87 8.46
N ALA A 66 -13.06 -1.56 7.87
CA ALA A 66 -11.64 -1.20 7.96
C ALA A 66 -11.08 -0.82 6.59
N PHE A 67 -10.24 0.22 6.53
CA PHE A 67 -9.51 0.59 5.31
C PHE A 67 -8.06 0.12 5.46
N ILE A 68 -7.68 -0.91 4.68
CA ILE A 68 -6.37 -1.57 4.74
C ILE A 68 -5.90 -1.91 3.32
N TYR A 69 -4.70 -2.43 3.15
CA TYR A 69 -4.24 -3.01 1.89
C TYR A 69 -3.25 -4.13 2.19
N THR A 70 -3.14 -5.11 1.28
CA THR A 70 -2.41 -6.36 1.56
C THR A 70 -0.89 -6.18 1.69
N SER A 71 -0.32 -5.22 0.96
CA SER A 71 1.13 -4.98 0.89
C SER A 71 1.65 -4.05 2.00
N CYS A 72 0.80 -3.66 2.94
CA CYS A 72 1.13 -2.73 4.00
C CYS A 72 2.13 -3.35 5.00
N PRO A 73 3.36 -2.81 5.14
CA PRO A 73 4.41 -3.38 5.97
C PRO A 73 4.29 -2.97 7.45
N ASP A 74 3.30 -2.13 7.79
CA ASP A 74 3.17 -1.50 9.10
C ASP A 74 1.81 -1.80 9.77
N VAL A 75 0.96 -0.79 9.95
CA VAL A 75 -0.21 -0.85 10.84
C VAL A 75 -1.30 -1.83 10.40
N CYS A 76 -1.40 -2.11 9.09
CA CYS A 76 -2.50 -2.91 8.56
C CYS A 76 -2.41 -4.37 9.01
N LEU A 77 -1.20 -4.94 9.15
CA LEU A 77 -1.01 -6.30 9.65
C LEU A 77 -1.51 -6.46 11.08
N ILE A 78 -1.25 -5.45 11.93
CA ILE A 78 -1.72 -5.43 13.31
C ILE A 78 -3.24 -5.33 13.36
N ILE A 79 -3.83 -4.48 12.52
CA ILE A 79 -5.29 -4.30 12.47
C ILE A 79 -5.97 -5.58 11.97
N SER A 80 -5.46 -6.20 10.90
CA SER A 80 -6.01 -7.46 10.40
C SER A 80 -5.91 -8.58 11.44
N ALA A 81 -4.79 -8.69 12.16
CA ALA A 81 -4.64 -9.67 13.23
C ALA A 81 -5.59 -9.40 14.42
N ASN A 82 -5.80 -8.13 14.79
CA ASN A 82 -6.77 -7.77 15.83
C ASN A 82 -8.20 -8.10 15.40
N LEU A 83 -8.57 -7.80 14.14
CA LEU A 83 -9.88 -8.12 13.60
C LEU A 83 -10.11 -9.63 13.53
N ASP A 84 -9.10 -10.41 13.16
CA ASP A 84 -9.16 -11.88 13.17
C ASP A 84 -9.37 -12.42 14.59
N TYR A 85 -8.63 -11.89 15.58
CA TYR A 85 -8.86 -12.24 16.98
C TYR A 85 -10.29 -11.96 17.44
N VAL A 86 -10.81 -10.76 17.11
CA VAL A 86 -12.19 -10.38 17.44
C VAL A 86 -13.17 -11.33 16.76
N TYR A 87 -13.00 -11.57 15.46
CA TYR A 87 -13.87 -12.42 14.65
C TYR A 87 -13.94 -13.85 15.22
N GLN A 88 -12.81 -14.43 15.59
CA GLN A 88 -12.73 -15.76 16.22
C GLN A 88 -13.29 -15.81 17.65
N SER A 89 -13.34 -14.66 18.33
CA SER A 89 -13.84 -14.54 19.71
C SER A 89 -15.34 -14.25 19.79
N LEU A 90 -16.02 -14.08 18.66
CA LEU A 90 -17.47 -13.88 18.62
C LEU A 90 -18.21 -15.16 19.01
N ASP A 91 -19.20 -15.03 19.88
CA ASP A 91 -20.13 -16.10 20.18
C ASP A 91 -20.97 -16.46 18.94
N VAL A 92 -21.29 -17.75 18.80
CA VAL A 92 -22.02 -18.31 17.63
C VAL A 92 -23.36 -17.60 17.37
N GLU A 93 -24.03 -17.14 18.42
CA GLU A 93 -25.30 -16.41 18.31
C GLU A 93 -25.10 -15.01 17.69
N SER A 94 -23.95 -14.36 17.93
CA SER A 94 -23.63 -13.02 17.43
C SER A 94 -23.15 -13.04 15.97
N THR A 95 -22.56 -14.14 15.49
CA THR A 95 -21.97 -14.26 14.14
C THR A 95 -22.96 -13.94 13.01
N GLY A 96 -24.26 -14.23 13.20
CA GLY A 96 -25.30 -13.92 12.20
C GLY A 96 -25.66 -12.43 12.10
N HIS A 97 -25.33 -11.65 13.12
CA HIS A 97 -25.73 -10.25 13.30
C HIS A 97 -24.60 -9.25 13.02
N ILE A 98 -23.40 -9.75 12.71
CA ILE A 98 -22.21 -8.93 12.50
C ILE A 98 -21.63 -9.21 11.10
N VAL A 99 -21.09 -8.18 10.47
CA VAL A 99 -20.39 -8.27 9.18
C VAL A 99 -19.06 -7.54 9.31
N PHE A 100 -17.98 -8.21 8.94
CA PHE A 100 -16.66 -7.60 8.84
C PHE A 100 -16.36 -7.35 7.38
N VAL A 101 -15.86 -6.16 7.08
CA VAL A 101 -15.47 -5.77 5.74
C VAL A 101 -14.21 -4.92 5.80
N SER A 102 -13.25 -5.27 4.97
CA SER A 102 -12.11 -4.41 4.69
C SER A 102 -12.15 -3.91 3.26
N VAL A 103 -11.92 -2.62 3.06
CA VAL A 103 -11.85 -1.97 1.75
C VAL A 103 -10.39 -1.68 1.44
N THR A 104 -9.89 -2.13 0.29
CA THR A 104 -8.52 -1.83 -0.12
C THR A 104 -8.32 -0.32 -0.30
N ILE A 105 -7.17 0.20 0.10
CA ILE A 105 -6.68 1.53 -0.28
C ILE A 105 -5.69 1.49 -1.45
N ASP A 106 -5.40 0.30 -1.98
CA ASP A 106 -4.42 0.07 -3.04
C ASP A 106 -4.97 -0.89 -4.12
N PRO A 107 -5.90 -0.42 -4.96
CA PRO A 107 -6.51 -1.23 -6.00
C PRO A 107 -5.58 -1.62 -7.15
N ALA A 108 -4.38 -1.03 -7.25
CA ALA A 108 -3.42 -1.40 -8.28
C ALA A 108 -2.88 -2.82 -8.03
N ARG A 109 -2.62 -3.15 -6.76
CA ARG A 109 -2.12 -4.48 -6.33
C ARG A 109 -3.24 -5.38 -5.83
N ASP A 110 -4.22 -4.83 -5.10
CA ASP A 110 -5.34 -5.58 -4.53
C ASP A 110 -6.43 -5.86 -5.58
N THR A 111 -6.06 -6.61 -6.60
CA THR A 111 -7.00 -7.19 -7.56
C THR A 111 -7.84 -8.28 -6.89
N ILE A 112 -8.99 -8.63 -7.49
CA ILE A 112 -9.87 -9.70 -6.96
C ILE A 112 -9.09 -11.00 -6.76
N SER A 113 -8.27 -11.39 -7.75
CA SER A 113 -7.43 -12.59 -7.66
C SER A 113 -6.38 -12.51 -6.55
N HIS A 114 -5.76 -11.35 -6.38
CA HIS A 114 -4.76 -11.16 -5.32
C HIS A 114 -5.40 -11.23 -3.93
N LEU A 115 -6.55 -10.56 -3.75
CA LEU A 115 -7.30 -10.62 -2.50
C LEU A 115 -7.76 -12.05 -2.19
N ALA A 116 -8.20 -12.83 -3.20
CA ALA A 116 -8.58 -14.23 -3.00
C ALA A 116 -7.42 -15.07 -2.45
N GLU A 117 -6.25 -14.95 -3.09
CA GLU A 117 -5.05 -15.67 -2.68
C GLU A 117 -4.58 -15.24 -1.29
N TRP A 118 -4.49 -13.93 -1.04
CA TRP A 118 -4.08 -13.40 0.25
C TRP A 118 -5.04 -13.81 1.37
N THR A 119 -6.36 -13.79 1.12
CA THR A 119 -7.37 -14.24 2.09
C THR A 119 -7.20 -15.73 2.43
N GLU A 120 -6.95 -16.58 1.43
CA GLU A 120 -6.70 -18.01 1.63
C GLU A 120 -5.41 -18.26 2.43
N GLN A 121 -4.34 -17.51 2.13
CA GLN A 121 -3.07 -17.63 2.84
C GLN A 121 -3.18 -17.20 4.32
N MET A 122 -3.92 -16.12 4.59
CA MET A 122 -4.09 -15.59 5.94
C MET A 122 -5.14 -16.37 6.75
N GLY A 123 -6.05 -17.10 6.09
CA GLY A 123 -7.13 -17.82 6.73
C GLY A 123 -8.26 -16.90 7.24
N TYR A 124 -8.37 -15.70 6.68
CA TYR A 124 -9.41 -14.74 7.04
C TYR A 124 -10.75 -15.12 6.43
N GLU A 125 -11.83 -14.98 7.19
CA GLU A 125 -13.18 -15.43 6.79
C GLU A 125 -14.14 -14.29 6.45
N TRP A 126 -13.69 -13.03 6.44
CA TRP A 126 -14.53 -11.87 6.16
C TRP A 126 -14.36 -11.30 4.75
N TYR A 127 -15.11 -10.25 4.42
CA TYR A 127 -15.10 -9.65 3.09
C TYR A 127 -13.89 -8.73 2.88
N HIS A 128 -13.16 -8.97 1.80
CA HIS A 128 -12.07 -8.11 1.34
C HIS A 128 -12.45 -7.48 0.00
N LEU A 129 -12.60 -6.16 -0.03
CA LEU A 129 -13.21 -5.45 -1.14
C LEU A 129 -12.20 -4.67 -1.97
N THR A 130 -12.40 -4.73 -3.29
CA THR A 130 -11.70 -3.94 -4.30
C THR A 130 -12.66 -3.47 -5.38
N GLY A 131 -12.19 -2.68 -6.34
CA GLY A 131 -13.01 -2.24 -7.46
C GLY A 131 -12.31 -1.24 -8.36
N PRO A 132 -13.05 -0.69 -9.35
CA PRO A 132 -12.52 0.36 -10.21
C PRO A 132 -12.03 1.54 -9.37
N THR A 133 -10.86 2.08 -9.72
CA THR A 133 -10.22 3.19 -9.00
C THR A 133 -11.18 4.36 -8.75
N SER A 134 -12.05 4.69 -9.71
CA SER A 134 -13.04 5.76 -9.55
C SER A 134 -14.06 5.47 -8.42
N ALA A 135 -14.54 4.23 -8.31
CA ALA A 135 -15.51 3.85 -7.28
C ALA A 135 -14.86 3.86 -5.88
N LEU A 136 -13.61 3.43 -5.80
CA LEU A 136 -12.82 3.46 -4.57
C LEU A 136 -12.48 4.89 -4.14
N GLN A 137 -12.07 5.77 -5.06
CA GLN A 137 -11.84 7.18 -4.76
C GLN A 137 -13.09 7.88 -4.23
N ASP A 138 -14.25 7.59 -4.80
CA ASP A 138 -15.53 8.13 -4.31
C ASP A 138 -15.88 7.57 -2.92
N THR A 139 -15.54 6.30 -2.66
CA THR A 139 -15.66 5.68 -1.33
C THR A 139 -14.77 6.40 -0.33
N TYR A 140 -13.48 6.58 -0.61
CA TYR A 140 -12.55 7.25 0.31
C TYR A 140 -12.99 8.68 0.64
N ARG A 141 -13.38 9.46 -0.38
CA ARG A 141 -13.87 10.83 -0.21
C ARG A 141 -15.12 10.91 0.65
N SER A 142 -16.10 10.04 0.40
CA SER A 142 -17.35 10.05 1.16
C SER A 142 -17.16 9.59 2.61
N TRP A 143 -16.22 8.67 2.84
CA TRP A 143 -15.86 8.18 4.16
C TRP A 143 -14.87 9.06 4.92
N ASN A 144 -14.38 10.15 4.29
CA ASN A 144 -13.30 11.01 4.78
C ASN A 144 -12.02 10.21 5.13
N VAL A 145 -11.73 9.18 4.34
CA VAL A 145 -10.46 8.46 4.39
C VAL A 145 -9.51 9.20 3.47
N LEU A 146 -8.43 9.74 4.03
CA LEU A 146 -7.34 10.24 3.21
C LEU A 146 -6.46 9.04 2.83
N VAL A 147 -6.08 8.98 1.57
CA VAL A 147 -5.16 7.97 1.06
C VAL A 147 -3.87 8.70 0.77
N ASP A 148 -2.83 8.41 1.55
CA ASP A 148 -1.51 8.93 1.30
C ASP A 148 -0.82 8.02 0.27
N ASN A 149 -0.92 8.41 -1.00
CA ASN A 149 -0.26 7.70 -2.09
C ASN A 149 1.27 7.68 -1.91
N GLU A 150 1.86 8.69 -1.29
CA GLU A 150 3.31 8.74 -1.02
C GLU A 150 3.68 7.67 0.03
N HIS A 151 2.86 7.49 1.07
CA HIS A 151 3.03 6.40 2.04
C HIS A 151 2.70 5.02 1.47
N ILE A 152 1.74 4.87 0.55
CA ILE A 152 1.48 3.59 -0.15
C ILE A 152 2.63 3.21 -1.09
N ASN A 153 3.20 4.21 -1.76
CA ASN A 153 4.39 4.06 -2.61
C ASN A 153 5.67 3.87 -1.78
N ALA A 154 5.75 4.41 -0.56
CA ALA A 154 6.88 4.23 0.37
C ALA A 154 6.76 2.97 1.23
N SER A 155 5.55 2.45 1.42
CA SER A 155 5.22 1.20 2.12
C SER A 155 5.43 -0.03 1.24
N GLN A 156 6.41 0.02 0.35
CA GLN A 156 6.79 -1.13 -0.45
C GLN A 156 7.73 -2.03 0.37
N PRO A 157 7.36 -3.27 0.69
CA PRO A 157 8.19 -4.38 0.24
C PRO A 157 8.20 -4.33 -1.31
N PRO A 158 9.36 -4.40 -1.96
CA PRO A 158 9.45 -4.23 -3.41
C PRO A 158 8.72 -5.39 -4.09
N GLU A 159 7.62 -5.10 -4.77
CA GLU A 159 7.19 -5.89 -5.92
C GLU A 159 7.06 -4.93 -7.10
N ASP A 160 8.22 -4.44 -7.54
CA ASP A 160 8.53 -3.97 -8.91
C ASP A 160 10.04 -3.72 -9.09
N GLY A 161 10.90 -4.35 -8.26
CA GLY A 161 12.31 -4.49 -8.59
C GLY A 161 12.45 -5.52 -9.70
N THR A 162 12.07 -5.16 -10.93
CA THR A 162 12.41 -5.99 -12.09
C THR A 162 13.91 -5.91 -12.28
N ASN A 163 14.57 -7.04 -12.17
CA ASN A 163 15.98 -7.15 -12.51
C ASN A 163 16.07 -7.24 -14.03
N ARG A 164 16.93 -6.40 -14.61
CA ARG A 164 17.19 -6.40 -16.05
C ARG A 164 18.35 -7.33 -16.35
N ILE A 165 18.16 -8.23 -17.31
CA ILE A 165 19.26 -8.94 -17.97
C ILE A 165 19.42 -8.38 -19.38
N SER A 166 20.61 -7.89 -19.69
CA SER A 166 20.98 -7.50 -21.05
C SER A 166 22.13 -8.36 -21.61
N VAL A 167 22.13 -8.59 -22.92
CA VAL A 167 23.25 -9.25 -23.61
C VAL A 167 23.62 -8.44 -24.82
N LEU A 168 24.89 -8.04 -24.91
CA LEU A 168 25.50 -7.42 -26.09
C LEU A 168 26.33 -8.45 -26.85
N TYR A 169 25.83 -8.84 -28.02
CA TYR A 169 26.45 -9.83 -28.89
C TYR A 169 27.63 -9.23 -29.69
N PRO A 170 28.54 -10.07 -30.22
CA PRO A 170 29.68 -9.61 -31.03
C PRO A 170 29.32 -8.83 -32.30
N ASP A 171 28.09 -8.96 -32.80
CA ASP A 171 27.57 -8.21 -33.95
C ASP A 171 26.92 -6.86 -33.57
N ASN A 172 27.10 -6.42 -32.32
CA ASN A 172 26.49 -5.24 -31.69
C ASN A 172 24.95 -5.29 -31.61
N THR A 173 24.33 -6.46 -31.76
CA THR A 173 22.92 -6.61 -31.41
C THR A 173 22.76 -6.81 -29.91
N THR A 174 21.61 -6.40 -29.37
CA THR A 174 21.29 -6.51 -27.95
C THR A 174 20.05 -7.36 -27.71
N PHE A 175 20.10 -8.15 -26.66
CA PHE A 175 18.93 -8.77 -26.04
C PHE A 175 18.70 -8.10 -24.68
N GLN A 176 17.43 -7.90 -24.32
CA GLN A 176 17.03 -7.34 -23.04
C GLN A 176 15.81 -8.11 -22.54
N TYR A 177 15.80 -8.40 -21.25
CA TYR A 177 14.68 -8.99 -20.55
C TYR A 177 14.56 -8.36 -19.17
N ASP A 178 13.33 -7.99 -18.81
CA ASP A 178 12.97 -7.44 -17.51
C ASP A 178 12.07 -8.44 -16.80
N GLY A 179 12.45 -8.87 -15.60
CA GLY A 179 11.68 -9.83 -14.82
C GLY A 179 12.08 -9.86 -13.36
N VAL A 180 11.31 -10.59 -12.56
CA VAL A 180 11.51 -10.64 -11.10
C VAL A 180 12.63 -11.64 -10.77
N GLY A 181 13.78 -11.13 -10.31
CA GLY A 181 14.93 -11.93 -9.90
C GLY A 181 15.22 -11.87 -8.40
N MET A 182 14.54 -11.00 -7.65
CA MET A 182 14.81 -10.75 -6.24
C MET A 182 14.83 -12.02 -5.39
N GLY A 183 15.90 -12.19 -4.61
CA GLY A 183 16.09 -13.34 -3.72
C GLY A 183 16.61 -14.61 -4.41
N LEU A 184 16.70 -14.64 -5.74
CA LEU A 184 17.45 -15.66 -6.47
C LEU A 184 18.94 -15.33 -6.46
N ASN A 185 19.78 -16.35 -6.66
CA ASN A 185 21.15 -16.08 -7.08
C ASN A 185 21.17 -15.73 -8.58
N GLY A 186 22.20 -15.01 -9.02
CA GLY A 186 22.27 -14.55 -10.40
C GLY A 186 22.30 -15.67 -11.45
N ASP A 187 22.83 -16.85 -11.12
CA ASP A 187 22.91 -18.00 -12.05
C ASP A 187 21.53 -18.62 -12.27
N ASP A 188 20.76 -18.81 -11.19
CA ASP A 188 19.38 -19.29 -11.25
C ASP A 188 18.49 -18.31 -12.02
N PHE A 189 18.65 -17.00 -11.80
CA PHE A 189 17.91 -15.98 -12.53
C PHE A 189 18.29 -15.94 -14.01
N ALA A 190 19.58 -15.99 -14.35
CA ALA A 190 20.04 -16.05 -15.73
C ALA A 190 19.51 -17.30 -16.44
N ALA A 191 19.60 -18.47 -15.82
CA ALA A 191 19.10 -19.72 -16.36
C ALA A 191 17.60 -19.67 -16.64
N GLN A 192 16.82 -19.06 -15.75
CA GLN A 192 15.39 -18.83 -15.94
C GLN A 192 15.13 -17.91 -17.14
N VAL A 193 15.75 -16.73 -17.18
CA VAL A 193 15.56 -15.73 -18.26
C VAL A 193 15.89 -16.31 -19.63
N PHE A 194 17.02 -17.02 -19.75
CA PHE A 194 17.42 -17.61 -21.02
C PHE A 194 16.55 -18.81 -21.42
N SER A 195 16.11 -19.62 -20.46
CA SER A 195 15.13 -20.69 -20.70
C SER A 195 13.80 -20.14 -21.24
N ASP A 196 13.25 -19.12 -20.59
CA ASP A 196 11.98 -18.49 -20.97
C ASP A 196 12.05 -17.80 -22.33
N SER A 197 13.23 -17.27 -22.66
CA SER A 197 13.50 -16.64 -23.95
C SER A 197 13.93 -17.62 -25.05
N ASN A 198 14.01 -18.92 -24.73
CA ASN A 198 14.48 -19.99 -25.63
C ASN A 198 15.88 -19.70 -26.23
N ILE A 199 16.78 -19.18 -25.39
CA ILE A 199 18.18 -18.87 -25.69
C ILE A 199 19.06 -19.91 -25.00
N SER A 200 20.04 -20.46 -25.74
CA SER A 200 21.01 -21.39 -25.14
C SER A 200 21.92 -20.66 -24.16
N TYR A 201 22.10 -21.18 -22.95
CA TYR A 201 22.97 -20.59 -21.93
C TYR A 201 23.87 -21.67 -21.32
N ASP A 202 25.19 -21.53 -21.52
CA ASP A 202 26.23 -22.40 -20.94
C ASP A 202 27.50 -21.56 -20.73
N MET A 203 27.62 -20.92 -19.57
CA MET A 203 28.79 -20.10 -19.22
C MET A 203 30.10 -20.90 -19.19
N PRO A 204 30.19 -22.11 -18.59
CA PRO A 204 31.39 -22.95 -18.69
C PRO A 204 31.84 -23.25 -20.12
N GLY A 205 30.89 -23.41 -21.05
CA GLY A 205 31.13 -23.59 -22.48
C GLY A 205 31.33 -22.29 -23.28
N GLY A 206 31.12 -21.13 -22.64
CA GLY A 206 31.19 -19.80 -23.24
C GLY A 206 30.06 -19.50 -24.22
N VAL A 207 28.87 -20.06 -24.02
CA VAL A 207 27.74 -19.99 -24.95
C VAL A 207 26.60 -19.11 -24.40
N ILE A 208 26.18 -18.13 -25.21
CA ILE A 208 24.89 -17.43 -25.07
C ILE A 208 24.23 -17.34 -26.44
N GLY A 209 23.03 -17.89 -26.58
CA GLY A 209 22.33 -18.00 -27.85
C GLY A 209 23.12 -18.82 -28.87
N ASP A 210 23.28 -18.28 -30.06
CA ASP A 210 24.04 -18.91 -31.15
C ASP A 210 25.55 -18.61 -31.09
N TRP A 211 26.02 -17.88 -30.08
CA TRP A 211 27.39 -17.38 -29.97
C TRP A 211 28.20 -18.17 -28.94
N GLN A 212 29.38 -18.61 -29.36
CA GLN A 212 30.36 -19.28 -28.51
C GLN A 212 31.69 -18.52 -28.54
N SER A 213 32.27 -18.26 -27.36
CA SER A 213 33.60 -17.66 -27.25
C SER A 213 34.68 -18.56 -27.85
N ASP A 214 35.62 -18.00 -28.60
CA ASP A 214 36.63 -18.75 -29.38
C ASP A 214 38.09 -18.40 -29.00
N GLY A 215 38.28 -17.67 -27.90
CA GLY A 215 39.59 -17.25 -27.40
C GLY A 215 40.11 -15.93 -27.98
N GLU A 216 39.50 -15.40 -29.05
CA GLU A 216 39.74 -14.02 -29.49
C GLU A 216 38.90 -13.01 -28.68
N TRP A 217 37.79 -13.48 -28.12
CA TRP A 217 36.92 -12.74 -27.20
C TRP A 217 36.29 -13.68 -26.18
N SER A 218 35.78 -13.13 -25.09
CA SER A 218 35.05 -13.84 -24.04
C SER A 218 33.83 -13.06 -23.57
N TRP A 219 32.90 -13.73 -22.90
CA TRP A 219 31.81 -13.07 -22.20
C TRP A 219 32.33 -12.39 -20.94
N VAL A 220 31.91 -11.15 -20.72
CA VAL A 220 32.23 -10.35 -19.53
C VAL A 220 30.93 -9.95 -18.87
N LEU A 221 30.80 -10.29 -17.57
CA LEU A 221 29.65 -9.93 -16.75
C LEU A 221 29.80 -8.50 -16.24
N HIS A 222 28.72 -7.74 -16.31
CA HIS A 222 28.61 -6.38 -15.82
C HIS A 222 27.41 -6.24 -14.89
N LEU A 223 27.54 -5.32 -13.94
CA LEU A 223 26.51 -4.87 -13.02
C LEU A 223 26.15 -3.43 -13.34
N TRP A 224 24.89 -3.07 -13.14
CA TRP A 224 24.46 -1.70 -13.27
C TRP A 224 24.80 -0.92 -12.00
N ASP A 225 25.56 0.17 -12.18
CA ASP A 225 25.80 1.15 -11.13
C ASP A 225 24.75 2.25 -11.25
N VAL A 226 23.80 2.28 -10.31
CA VAL A 226 22.70 3.24 -10.28
C VAL A 226 23.22 4.67 -10.04
N GLU A 227 24.26 4.85 -9.23
CA GLU A 227 24.79 6.19 -8.91
C GLU A 227 25.49 6.83 -10.12
N ASN A 228 26.18 6.01 -10.92
CA ASN A 228 26.95 6.46 -12.08
C ASN A 228 26.24 6.23 -13.42
N GLU A 229 25.03 5.65 -13.41
CA GLU A 229 24.24 5.27 -14.59
C GLU A 229 25.08 4.51 -15.64
N ALA A 230 25.88 3.55 -15.19
CA ALA A 230 26.86 2.89 -16.03
C ALA A 230 27.00 1.39 -15.72
N TRP A 231 27.30 0.60 -16.75
CA TRP A 231 27.68 -0.80 -16.59
C TRP A 231 29.13 -0.91 -16.12
N ILE A 232 29.33 -1.55 -14.97
CA ILE A 232 30.64 -1.83 -14.37
C ILE A 232 30.95 -3.33 -14.41
N GLU A 233 32.18 -3.72 -14.69
CA GLU A 233 32.57 -5.14 -14.72
C GLU A 233 32.42 -5.77 -13.33
N ALA A 234 31.74 -6.92 -13.28
CA ALA A 234 31.50 -7.63 -12.02
C ALA A 234 32.81 -8.23 -11.47
N GLN A 235 33.08 -7.96 -10.18
CA GLN A 235 34.26 -8.48 -9.47
C GLN A 235 34.01 -9.87 -8.84
N GLU A 236 32.74 -10.25 -8.73
CA GLU A 236 32.28 -11.47 -8.06
C GLU A 236 31.62 -12.43 -9.05
N ASP A 237 31.57 -13.71 -8.68
CA ASP A 237 30.91 -14.73 -9.49
C ASP A 237 29.39 -14.60 -9.37
N ILE A 238 28.70 -14.72 -10.50
CA ILE A 238 27.25 -14.60 -10.58
C ILE A 238 26.51 -15.57 -9.64
N SER A 239 27.06 -16.76 -9.42
CA SER A 239 26.47 -17.77 -8.53
C SER A 239 26.50 -17.40 -7.05
N THR A 240 27.38 -16.47 -6.67
CA THR A 240 27.51 -15.99 -5.28
C THR A 240 26.69 -14.74 -4.99
N MET A 241 26.14 -14.12 -6.03
CA MET A 241 25.41 -12.87 -5.96
C MET A 241 23.93 -13.15 -5.74
N VAL A 242 23.38 -12.67 -4.63
CA VAL A 242 21.94 -12.67 -4.38
C VAL A 242 21.37 -11.36 -4.93
N LEU A 243 20.35 -11.46 -5.78
CA LEU A 243 19.75 -10.30 -6.41
C LEU A 243 18.86 -9.54 -5.41
N ASP A 244 19.08 -8.24 -5.32
CA ASP A 244 18.18 -7.27 -4.69
C ASP A 244 17.43 -6.45 -5.76
N ALA A 245 16.65 -5.45 -5.35
CA ALA A 245 15.84 -4.64 -6.26
C ALA A 245 16.65 -3.79 -7.24
N ASP A 246 17.93 -3.51 -6.95
CA ASP A 246 18.81 -2.64 -7.75
C ASP A 246 19.84 -3.44 -8.55
N THR A 247 19.85 -4.77 -8.42
CA THR A 247 20.84 -5.62 -9.09
C THR A 247 20.41 -5.92 -10.54
N HIS A 248 20.95 -5.16 -11.49
CA HIS A 248 20.79 -5.46 -12.92
C HIS A 248 22.08 -6.05 -13.51
N LEU A 249 21.94 -6.99 -14.44
CA LEU A 249 23.03 -7.78 -15.00
C LEU A 249 23.16 -7.58 -16.50
N ALA A 250 24.38 -7.57 -17.01
CA ALA A 250 24.62 -7.62 -18.44
C ALA A 250 25.81 -8.50 -18.83
N TRP A 251 25.68 -9.21 -19.95
CA TRP A 251 26.80 -9.90 -20.60
C TRP A 251 27.21 -9.13 -21.84
N ALA A 252 28.48 -8.78 -21.93
CA ALA A 252 29.04 -8.18 -23.15
C ALA A 252 30.17 -9.05 -23.68
N ALA A 253 30.24 -9.20 -25.00
CA ALA A 253 31.43 -9.71 -25.64
C ALA A 253 32.61 -8.74 -25.38
N SER A 254 33.78 -9.25 -24.98
CA SER A 254 34.95 -8.44 -24.60
C SER A 254 35.50 -7.53 -25.72
N ASN A 255 35.08 -7.76 -26.96
CA ASN A 255 35.43 -6.97 -28.14
C ASN A 255 34.29 -6.03 -28.59
N ALA A 256 33.14 -6.04 -27.92
CA ALA A 256 32.02 -5.16 -28.20
C ALA A 256 32.17 -3.82 -27.47
N ASP A 257 31.59 -2.77 -28.04
CA ASP A 257 31.54 -1.46 -27.40
C ASP A 257 30.38 -1.42 -26.41
N ILE A 258 30.73 -1.38 -25.12
CA ILE A 258 29.79 -1.41 -24.00
C ILE A 258 28.77 -0.27 -24.05
N GLY A 259 29.10 0.85 -24.71
CA GLY A 259 28.17 1.98 -24.89
C GLY A 259 26.94 1.63 -25.74
N ASN A 260 26.91 0.47 -26.40
CA ASN A 260 25.74 -0.04 -27.10
C ASN A 260 24.79 -0.86 -26.21
N LEU A 261 25.16 -1.17 -24.97
CA LEU A 261 24.21 -1.79 -24.04
C LEU A 261 23.09 -0.81 -23.70
N PRO A 262 21.82 -1.27 -23.62
CA PRO A 262 20.77 -0.47 -23.04
C PRO A 262 21.08 -0.21 -21.55
N PRO A 263 20.57 0.88 -20.97
CA PRO A 263 20.74 1.14 -19.55
C PRO A 263 20.09 0.04 -18.70
N GLY A 264 20.61 -0.16 -17.48
CA GLY A 264 20.09 -1.15 -16.54
C GLY A 264 18.69 -0.84 -16.02
N VAL A 265 18.31 0.45 -16.05
CA VAL A 265 16.98 0.96 -15.72
C VAL A 265 16.52 1.95 -16.79
N ASP A 266 15.22 1.99 -17.06
CA ASP A 266 14.65 3.00 -17.96
C ASP A 266 14.37 4.29 -17.19
N CYS A 267 14.50 5.44 -17.85
CA CYS A 267 14.04 6.73 -17.33
C CYS A 267 14.60 7.11 -15.95
N ASN A 268 15.85 6.73 -15.69
CA ASN A 268 16.54 6.92 -14.41
C ASN A 268 15.82 6.26 -13.22
N GLY A 269 15.08 5.18 -13.47
CA GLY A 269 14.31 4.47 -12.44
C GLY A 269 12.99 5.13 -12.06
N HIS A 270 12.56 6.17 -12.79
CA HIS A 270 11.37 6.98 -12.48
C HIS A 270 10.42 7.09 -13.69
N GLY A 271 10.23 5.99 -14.40
CA GLY A 271 9.29 5.89 -15.51
C GLY A 271 9.56 4.72 -16.45
N TRP A 272 8.88 4.70 -17.60
CA TRP A 272 9.11 3.70 -18.65
C TRP A 272 9.37 4.32 -20.01
N ALA A 273 10.23 3.67 -20.81
CA ALA A 273 10.51 4.12 -22.16
C ALA A 273 9.37 3.74 -23.12
N MET A 274 8.82 4.73 -23.83
CA MET A 274 7.82 4.54 -24.89
C MET A 274 8.44 4.82 -26.27
N GLY A 275 8.23 3.89 -27.22
CA GLY A 275 8.75 3.99 -28.59
C GLY A 275 10.12 3.32 -28.77
N SER A 276 10.71 3.42 -29.96
CA SER A 276 12.02 2.83 -30.26
C SER A 276 12.85 3.70 -31.21
N GLY A 277 14.17 3.54 -31.17
CA GLY A 277 15.12 4.34 -31.96
C GLY A 277 15.07 5.83 -31.61
N GLY A 278 15.30 6.72 -32.57
CA GLY A 278 15.31 8.18 -32.35
C GLY A 278 13.96 8.82 -31.99
N ALA A 279 12.90 8.02 -31.81
CA ALA A 279 11.58 8.46 -31.36
C ALA A 279 11.23 7.96 -29.94
N ALA A 280 12.14 7.20 -29.30
CA ALA A 280 11.97 6.75 -27.93
C ALA A 280 11.94 7.95 -26.97
N HIS A 281 11.02 7.92 -26.02
CA HIS A 281 10.92 8.92 -24.96
C HIS A 281 10.35 8.32 -23.68
N CYS A 282 10.76 8.88 -22.54
CA CYS A 282 10.28 8.48 -21.24
C CYS A 282 8.88 8.99 -20.96
N MET A 283 8.12 8.14 -20.28
CA MET A 283 6.89 8.48 -19.58
C MET A 283 7.23 8.44 -18.10
N CYS A 284 7.32 9.62 -17.49
CA CYS A 284 7.76 9.75 -16.11
C CYS A 284 6.64 9.44 -15.12
N ASP A 285 7.03 8.88 -13.98
CA ASP A 285 6.14 8.67 -12.85
C ASP A 285 5.73 10.01 -12.20
N GLU A 286 4.67 10.00 -11.41
CA GLU A 286 4.13 11.21 -10.78
C GLU A 286 5.19 11.89 -9.87
N GLY A 287 5.40 13.21 -10.04
CA GLY A 287 6.45 13.97 -9.34
C GLY A 287 7.78 14.09 -10.10
N TYR A 288 7.90 13.42 -11.25
CA TYR A 288 9.04 13.51 -12.15
C TYR A 288 8.61 14.07 -13.51
N GLU A 289 9.40 14.99 -14.04
CA GLU A 289 9.21 15.54 -15.38
C GLU A 289 10.44 15.27 -16.26
N ARG A 290 10.22 15.25 -17.57
CA ARG A 290 11.33 15.18 -18.53
C ARG A 290 12.04 16.53 -18.59
N PRO A 291 13.37 16.57 -18.43
CA PRO A 291 14.13 17.79 -18.68
C PRO A 291 13.98 18.25 -20.14
N ASP A 292 13.95 19.57 -20.35
CA ASP A 292 13.94 20.13 -21.70
C ASP A 292 15.16 19.66 -22.52
N GLY A 293 14.91 18.86 -23.56
CA GLY A 293 15.93 18.36 -24.47
C GLY A 293 16.52 16.99 -24.10
N ASP A 294 16.19 16.45 -22.93
CA ASP A 294 16.49 15.07 -22.55
C ASP A 294 15.21 14.25 -22.52
N TRP A 295 15.01 13.46 -23.58
CA TRP A 295 13.79 12.70 -23.78
C TRP A 295 13.82 11.34 -23.09
N LEU A 296 14.95 10.90 -22.55
CA LEU A 296 15.13 9.57 -21.98
C LEU A 296 15.39 9.59 -20.46
N SER A 297 15.15 10.74 -19.83
CA SER A 297 15.37 10.95 -18.40
C SER A 297 14.13 11.52 -17.73
N CYS A 298 13.96 11.20 -16.45
CA CYS A 298 12.94 11.75 -15.56
C CYS A 298 13.64 12.37 -14.34
N VAL A 299 13.32 13.63 -14.02
CA VAL A 299 13.91 14.38 -12.90
C VAL A 299 12.83 14.98 -12.02
N SER A 300 13.11 15.13 -10.72
CA SER A 300 12.14 15.69 -9.77
C SER A 300 11.79 17.15 -10.10
N GLU A 301 10.51 17.50 -10.02
CA GLU A 301 9.97 18.84 -10.31
C GLU A 301 10.69 19.99 -9.56
N SER A 302 11.26 19.71 -8.38
CA SER A 302 11.96 20.68 -7.53
C SER A 302 13.28 21.21 -8.11
N THR A 303 13.82 20.59 -9.16
CA THR A 303 15.11 20.97 -9.75
C THR A 303 14.94 21.83 -11.02
N ALA A 304 13.71 21.95 -11.53
CA ALA A 304 13.38 22.76 -12.70
C ALA A 304 13.12 24.24 -12.31
N GLY A 305 14.20 24.92 -11.92
CA GLY A 305 14.41 26.38 -11.97
C GLY A 305 13.25 27.32 -11.57
N ASN A 306 13.41 28.01 -10.43
CA ASN A 306 13.31 29.47 -10.39
C ASN A 306 13.88 30.06 -9.10
N GLU A 307 14.76 31.07 -9.24
CA GLU A 307 15.12 32.00 -8.18
C GLU A 307 13.97 32.97 -7.87
N VAL A 308 13.97 33.43 -6.60
CA VAL A 308 13.35 34.65 -6.02
C VAL A 308 11.94 34.52 -5.45
N GLY A 309 11.86 34.67 -4.12
CA GLY A 309 10.66 35.18 -3.44
C GLY A 309 10.61 34.86 -1.95
N ASN A 310 11.23 35.69 -1.12
CA ASN A 310 11.05 35.67 0.32
C ASN A 310 9.67 36.24 0.68
N GLU A 311 8.67 35.39 0.89
CA GLU A 311 7.47 35.71 1.66
C GLU A 311 7.24 34.58 2.67
N THR A 312 7.24 34.95 3.95
CA THR A 312 6.85 34.11 5.08
C THR A 312 5.50 33.47 4.78
N ASP A 313 5.49 32.13 4.72
CA ASP A 313 4.32 31.31 4.54
C ASP A 313 3.39 31.43 5.77
N PRO A 314 2.14 31.91 5.62
CA PRO A 314 1.16 31.94 6.70
C PRO A 314 0.58 30.56 7.07
N HIS A 315 1.10 29.46 6.53
CA HIS A 315 0.61 28.11 6.82
C HIS A 315 1.13 27.50 8.13
N GLU A 316 1.93 28.23 8.92
CA GLU A 316 2.49 27.74 10.19
C GLU A 316 1.56 27.94 11.42
N GLU A 317 0.33 28.43 11.25
CA GLU A 317 -0.64 28.62 12.35
C GLU A 317 -1.91 27.74 12.23
N SER A 318 -1.78 26.58 11.56
CA SER A 318 -2.85 25.57 11.48
C SER A 318 -2.32 24.16 11.77
N LEU A 319 -1.64 23.99 12.90
CA LEU A 319 -1.50 22.67 13.51
C LEU A 319 -2.83 22.28 14.18
N GLY A 320 -3.49 21.26 13.64
CA GLY A 320 -4.68 20.66 14.21
C GLY A 320 -5.04 19.33 13.56
N LEU A 321 -4.22 18.29 13.82
CA LEU A 321 -4.49 16.86 13.66
C LEU A 321 -5.13 16.42 12.32
N TYR A 322 -4.33 16.31 11.28
CA TYR A 322 -4.65 15.52 10.10
C TYR A 322 -3.35 14.91 9.57
N GLU A 323 -2.98 13.76 10.12
CA GLU A 323 -1.94 12.89 9.56
C GLU A 323 -2.66 11.66 8.99
N VAL A 324 -2.53 11.40 7.69
CA VAL A 324 -2.55 10.03 7.21
C VAL A 324 -1.13 9.67 6.87
N GLY A 325 -0.56 8.92 7.80
CA GLY A 325 0.72 8.26 7.81
C GLY A 325 0.77 7.57 9.18
N HIS A 326 0.59 6.25 9.23
CA HIS A 326 0.51 5.41 10.45
C HIS A 326 -0.82 5.39 11.26
N SER A 327 -1.93 5.93 10.75
CA SER A 327 -3.25 5.76 11.42
C SER A 327 -4.37 5.50 10.42
N THR A 328 -4.67 4.23 10.19
CA THR A 328 -5.95 3.83 9.56
C THR A 328 -7.06 3.84 10.61
N VAL A 329 -8.28 4.08 10.16
CA VAL A 329 -9.47 4.12 11.03
C VAL A 329 -10.34 2.90 10.73
N THR A 330 -10.76 2.22 11.79
CA THR A 330 -11.76 1.14 11.76
C THR A 330 -13.06 1.68 12.35
N PHE A 331 -14.14 1.58 11.60
CA PHE A 331 -15.47 2.04 12.01
C PHE A 331 -16.34 0.86 12.44
N ILE A 332 -17.21 1.08 13.42
CA ILE A 332 -18.32 0.18 13.77
C ILE A 332 -19.62 0.92 13.46
N LEU A 333 -20.41 0.34 12.57
CA LEU A 333 -21.74 0.82 12.19
C LEU A 333 -22.80 0.11 13.01
N ASP A 334 -23.83 0.84 13.45
CA ASP A 334 -25.01 0.19 14.03
C ASP A 334 -25.93 -0.43 12.97
N LYS A 335 -26.98 -1.10 13.45
CA LYS A 335 -28.03 -1.72 12.63
C LYS A 335 -28.79 -0.73 11.74
N GLN A 336 -28.67 0.58 11.95
CA GLN A 336 -29.24 1.63 11.11
C GLN A 336 -28.21 2.24 10.15
N MET A 337 -27.03 1.62 10.00
CA MET A 337 -25.95 2.08 9.12
C MET A 337 -25.39 3.44 9.51
N ARG A 338 -25.39 3.79 10.80
CA ARG A 338 -24.75 5.03 11.30
C ARG A 338 -23.37 4.73 11.82
N LYS A 339 -22.41 5.63 11.57
CA LYS A 339 -21.04 5.52 12.11
C LYS A 339 -21.05 5.79 13.61
N ARG A 340 -21.15 4.73 14.43
CA ARG A 340 -21.29 4.85 15.89
C ARG A 340 -19.96 5.01 16.59
N VAL A 341 -19.00 4.15 16.25
CA VAL A 341 -17.70 4.11 16.93
C VAL A 341 -16.58 4.12 15.91
N ALA A 342 -15.50 4.84 16.21
CA ALA A 342 -14.26 4.82 15.46
C ALA A 342 -13.09 4.43 16.36
N TYR A 343 -12.24 3.55 15.85
CA TYR A 343 -10.95 3.19 16.39
C TYR A 343 -9.86 3.64 15.42
N SER A 344 -8.84 4.35 15.91
CA SER A 344 -7.78 4.89 15.06
C SER A 344 -6.39 4.45 15.54
N GLY A 345 -5.48 4.24 14.59
CA GLY A 345 -4.11 3.80 14.87
C GLY A 345 -4.04 2.34 15.32
N ILE A 346 -2.97 2.00 16.05
CA ILE A 346 -2.66 0.61 16.47
C ILE A 346 -2.82 0.36 17.97
N ASN A 347 -3.06 1.40 18.77
CA ASN A 347 -2.95 1.32 20.23
C ASN A 347 -4.29 1.00 20.91
N TRP A 348 -5.17 0.25 20.25
CA TRP A 348 -6.47 -0.17 20.77
C TRP A 348 -6.46 -1.63 21.18
N SER A 349 -7.24 -1.95 22.22
CA SER A 349 -7.38 -3.29 22.77
C SER A 349 -8.38 -4.10 21.92
N PRO A 350 -8.01 -5.30 21.43
CA PRO A 350 -8.97 -6.16 20.74
C PRO A 350 -10.16 -6.57 21.62
N ASP A 351 -9.97 -6.70 22.93
CA ASP A 351 -11.06 -7.03 23.86
C ASP A 351 -12.05 -5.86 24.02
N ASP A 352 -11.56 -4.62 24.04
CA ASP A 352 -12.41 -3.42 24.12
C ASP A 352 -13.20 -3.24 22.81
N PHE A 353 -12.55 -3.52 21.67
CA PHE A 353 -13.22 -3.51 20.36
C PHE A 353 -14.30 -4.59 20.27
N LEU A 354 -14.00 -5.81 20.74
CA LEU A 354 -14.96 -6.91 20.82
C LEU A 354 -16.17 -6.52 21.68
N HIS A 355 -15.94 -5.92 22.83
CA HIS A 355 -17.00 -5.41 23.71
C HIS A 355 -17.90 -4.42 22.97
N ASP A 356 -17.34 -3.41 22.31
CA ASP A 356 -18.13 -2.41 21.57
C ASP A 356 -18.97 -3.04 20.45
N VAL A 357 -18.39 -3.99 19.70
CA VAL A 357 -19.12 -4.72 18.65
C VAL A 357 -20.29 -5.50 19.25
N GLN A 358 -20.09 -6.23 20.35
CA GLN A 358 -21.14 -7.00 21.01
C GLN A 358 -22.21 -6.08 21.62
N ALA A 359 -21.80 -4.97 22.23
CA ALA A 359 -22.71 -4.05 22.87
C ALA A 359 -23.66 -3.38 21.86
N LEU A 360 -23.18 -3.07 20.65
CA LEU A 360 -24.02 -2.58 19.54
C LEU A 360 -24.90 -3.67 18.90
N VAL A 361 -24.54 -4.95 19.03
CA VAL A 361 -25.41 -6.06 18.63
C VAL A 361 -26.57 -6.24 19.62
N ASP A 362 -26.35 -5.96 20.90
CA ASP A 362 -27.37 -6.11 21.94
C ASP A 362 -28.31 -4.89 22.06
N GLU A 363 -27.91 -3.72 21.55
CA GLU A 363 -28.74 -2.50 21.37
C GLU A 363 -29.91 -2.72 20.39
#